data_AF-A0A963UBG8-F1
#
_entry.id   AF-A0A963UBG8-F1
#
_cell.length_a   1.000
_cell.length_b   1.000
_cell.length_c   1.000
_cell.angle_alpha   90.00
_cell.angle_beta   90.00
_cell.angle_gamma   90.00
#
_symmetry.space_group_name_H-M   'P 1'
#
loop_
_entity.id
_entity.type
_entity.pdbx_description
1 polymer ?
#
loop_
_entity_poly.entity_id
_entity_poly.type
_entity_poly.pdbx_seq_one_letter_code
_entity_poly.pdbx_strand_id
1 'polypeptide(L)'
;RLADRIAIMKDGEIVQEGTPEDIVLSPATDYVREFTLAVPKAKVVRVARAMQAASGAAPAASVSARATVADAAPLFAEGATTLAVTDEAGRVVGHLHRGDVVRLMLGG
;
A
#
# COMPACT_ATOMS: atom_id res chain seq x y z
N ARG A 1 -0.95 16.72 -13.95
CA ARG A 1 -1.48 15.75 -12.95
C ARG A 1 -2.11 14.63 -13.75
N LEU A 2 -1.40 13.50 -13.84
CA LEU A 2 -1.62 12.43 -14.80
C LEU A 2 -2.41 11.32 -14.09
N ALA A 3 -3.65 11.08 -14.52
CA ALA A 3 -4.59 10.03 -14.14
C ALA A 3 -4.46 9.44 -12.70
N ASP A 4 -5.31 9.92 -11.78
CA ASP A 4 -5.46 9.32 -10.44
C ASP A 4 -6.29 8.02 -10.46
N ARG A 5 -6.83 7.60 -11.62
CA ARG A 5 -7.72 6.44 -11.79
C ARG A 5 -7.47 5.71 -13.11
N ILE A 6 -7.64 4.39 -13.10
CA ILE A 6 -7.57 3.51 -14.28
C ILE A 6 -8.85 2.68 -14.37
N ALA A 7 -9.24 2.33 -15.60
CA ALA A 7 -10.33 1.41 -15.88
C ALA A 7 -9.78 0.13 -16.52
N ILE A 8 -10.23 -1.03 -16.03
CA ILE A 8 -10.01 -2.33 -16.66
C ILE A 8 -11.27 -2.69 -17.42
N MET A 9 -11.11 -3.12 -18.67
CA MET A 9 -12.20 -3.51 -19.56
C MET A 9 -12.09 -4.97 -19.98
N LYS A 10 -13.23 -5.63 -20.17
CA LYS A 10 -13.36 -6.98 -20.74
C LYS A 10 -14.56 -6.99 -21.68
N ASP A 11 -14.38 -7.52 -22.90
CA ASP A 11 -15.44 -7.64 -23.91
C ASP A 11 -16.16 -6.32 -24.25
N GLY A 12 -15.45 -5.19 -24.17
CA GLY A 12 -16.00 -3.86 -24.44
C GLY A 12 -16.69 -3.19 -23.25
N GLU A 13 -16.77 -3.86 -22.10
CA GLU A 13 -17.38 -3.34 -20.88
C GLU A 13 -16.32 -3.03 -19.82
N ILE A 14 -16.52 -1.96 -19.04
CA ILE A 14 -15.69 -1.65 -17.88
C ILE A 14 -16.05 -2.61 -16.76
N VAL A 15 -15.09 -3.44 -16.35
CA VAL A 15 -15.25 -4.41 -15.26
C VAL A 15 -14.77 -3.87 -13.92
N GLN A 16 -13.86 -2.89 -13.90
CA GLN A 16 -13.49 -2.15 -12.69
C GLN A 16 -12.86 -0.80 -13.02
N GLU A 17 -13.15 0.24 -12.23
CA GLU A 17 -12.50 1.55 -12.30
C GLU A 17 -12.09 2.02 -10.90
N GLY A 18 -10.82 2.38 -10.71
CA GLY A 18 -10.32 2.77 -9.39
C GLY A 18 -8.90 3.28 -9.45
N THR A 19 -8.31 3.57 -8.29
CA THR A 19 -6.87 3.80 -8.23
C THR A 19 -6.13 2.48 -8.53
N PRO A 20 -4.87 2.52 -8.99
CA PRO A 20 -4.06 1.31 -9.13
C PRO A 20 -4.01 0.47 -7.84
N GLU A 21 -4.05 1.13 -6.69
CA GLU A 21 -4.09 0.46 -5.39
C GLU A 21 -5.40 -0.28 -5.15
N ASP A 22 -6.54 0.33 -5.46
CA ASP A 22 -7.85 -0.32 -5.30
C ASP A 22 -7.99 -1.53 -6.23
N ILE A 23 -7.51 -1.38 -7.45
CA ILE A 23 -7.53 -2.43 -8.48
C ILE A 23 -6.78 -3.67 -8.02
N VAL A 24 -5.62 -3.49 -7.37
CA VAL A 24 -4.74 -4.58 -6.93
C VAL A 24 -5.13 -5.13 -5.56
N LEU A 25 -5.66 -4.29 -4.66
CA LEU A 25 -6.04 -4.70 -3.30
C LEU A 25 -7.47 -5.24 -3.21
N SER A 26 -8.33 -4.86 -4.14
CA SER A 26 -9.74 -5.23 -4.14
C SER A 26 -10.20 -5.47 -5.59
N PRO A 27 -9.69 -6.50 -6.26
CA PRO A 27 -10.12 -6.85 -7.60
C PRO A 27 -11.62 -7.19 -7.58
N ALA A 28 -12.39 -6.56 -8.46
CA ALA A 28 -13.86 -6.66 -8.50
C ALA A 28 -14.35 -7.95 -9.15
N THR A 29 -13.51 -8.59 -9.97
CA THR A 29 -13.82 -9.84 -10.67
C THR A 29 -12.60 -10.77 -10.68
N ASP A 30 -12.81 -12.06 -10.92
CA ASP A 30 -11.71 -13.03 -11.05
C ASP A 30 -10.79 -12.68 -12.22
N TYR A 31 -11.34 -12.13 -13.30
CA TYR A 31 -10.55 -11.60 -14.41
C TYR A 31 -9.60 -10.48 -13.95
N VAL A 32 -10.09 -9.51 -13.16
CA VAL A 32 -9.23 -8.43 -12.63
C VAL A 32 -8.20 -8.98 -11.64
N ARG A 33 -8.59 -9.97 -10.82
CA ARG A 33 -7.68 -10.66 -9.91
C ARG A 33 -6.53 -11.30 -10.69
N GLU A 34 -6.84 -12.10 -11.71
CA GLU A 34 -5.85 -12.75 -12.57
C GLU A 34 -4.96 -11.72 -13.29
N PHE A 35 -5.55 -10.67 -13.85
CA PHE A 35 -4.84 -9.59 -14.53
C PHE A 35 -3.82 -8.89 -13.62
N THR A 36 -4.14 -8.74 -12.34
CA THR A 36 -3.30 -8.02 -11.37
C THR A 36 -2.29 -8.92 -10.65
N LEU A 37 -2.28 -10.25 -10.87
CA LEU A 37 -1.36 -11.18 -10.20
C LEU A 37 0.12 -10.84 -10.41
N ALA A 38 0.48 -10.38 -11.61
CA ALA A 38 1.86 -10.03 -11.95
C ALA A 38 2.28 -8.65 -11.42
N VAL A 39 1.35 -7.87 -10.87
CA VAL A 39 1.62 -6.51 -10.40
C VAL A 39 2.25 -6.58 -9.00
N PRO A 40 3.48 -6.05 -8.81
CA PRO A 40 4.11 -6.04 -7.51
C PRO A 40 3.36 -5.10 -6.55
N LYS A 41 2.48 -5.65 -5.70
CA LYS A 41 1.64 -4.87 -4.77
C LYS A 41 2.47 -3.88 -3.94
N ALA A 42 3.68 -4.28 -3.52
CA ALA A 42 4.57 -3.43 -2.74
C ALA A 42 4.93 -2.10 -3.42
N LYS A 43 5.02 -2.08 -4.76
CA LYS A 43 5.36 -0.88 -5.53
C LYS A 43 4.16 0.01 -5.85
N VAL A 44 2.95 -0.50 -5.63
CA VAL A 44 1.70 0.20 -5.94
C VAL A 44 1.07 0.75 -4.67
N VAL A 45 1.05 -0.07 -3.60
CA VAL A 45 0.36 0.25 -2.36
C VAL A 45 1.17 1.23 -1.53
N ARG A 46 0.53 2.32 -1.13
CA ARG A 46 1.07 3.32 -0.22
C ARG A 46 1.04 2.84 1.22
N VAL A 47 2.04 3.27 1.99
CA VAL A 47 2.17 2.99 3.42
C VAL A 47 0.91 3.41 4.19
N ALA A 48 0.31 4.55 3.84
CA ALA A 48 -0.92 5.03 4.47
C ALA A 48 -2.09 4.03 4.43
N ARG A 49 -2.11 3.10 3.46
CA ARG A 49 -3.16 2.07 3.34
C ARG A 49 -2.88 0.84 4.19
N ALA A 50 -1.61 0.57 4.52
CA ALA A 50 -1.17 -0.58 5.29
C ALA A 50 -0.95 -0.25 6.78
N MET A 51 -0.89 1.03 7.14
CA MET A 51 -0.64 1.48 8.51
C MET A 51 -1.84 1.25 9.43
N GLN A 52 -1.55 1.19 10.72
CA GLN A 52 -2.53 1.25 11.79
C GLN A 52 -2.52 2.64 12.43
N ALA A 53 -3.60 3.02 13.11
CA ALA A 53 -3.65 4.27 13.85
C ALA A 53 -2.50 4.32 14.88
N ALA A 54 -1.90 5.49 15.06
CA ALA A 54 -0.77 5.64 15.96
C ALA A 54 -1.17 5.27 17.39
N SER A 55 -0.54 4.24 17.94
CA SER A 55 -0.72 3.81 19.33
C SER A 55 0.64 3.55 19.98
N GLY A 56 0.85 4.07 21.19
CA GLY A 56 2.08 3.88 21.96
C GLY A 56 3.17 4.91 21.66
N ALA A 57 4.41 4.59 22.05
CA ALA A 57 5.56 5.45 21.83
C ALA A 57 5.94 5.52 20.35
N ALA A 58 6.34 6.72 19.89
CA ALA A 58 6.77 6.93 18.51
C ALA A 58 8.07 6.15 18.22
N PRO A 59 8.08 5.28 17.19
CA PRO A 59 9.30 4.62 16.74
C PRO A 59 10.39 5.61 16.30
N ALA A 60 11.65 5.21 16.43
CA ALA A 60 12.79 6.04 16.03
C ALA A 60 12.89 6.23 14.50
N ALA A 61 12.47 5.23 13.73
CA ALA A 61 12.43 5.30 12.27
C ALA A 61 11.05 5.74 11.79
N SER A 62 11.03 6.57 10.76
CA SER A 62 9.79 7.06 10.14
C SER A 62 9.81 6.91 8.63
N VAL A 63 8.62 6.87 8.04
CA VAL A 63 8.39 6.79 6.61
C VAL A 63 7.19 7.67 6.24
N SER A 64 7.24 8.29 5.06
CA SER A 64 6.11 9.11 4.61
C SER A 64 4.86 8.27 4.35
N ALA A 65 3.70 8.79 4.72
CA ALA A 65 2.39 8.27 4.33
C ALA A 65 2.23 8.09 2.81
N ARG A 66 2.96 8.87 2.01
CA ARG A 66 2.94 8.81 0.54
C ARG A 66 3.93 7.81 -0.05
N ALA A 67 4.86 7.29 0.74
CA ALA A 67 5.80 6.28 0.29
C ALA A 67 5.06 4.98 -0.03
N THR A 68 5.63 4.17 -0.92
CA THR A 68 5.13 2.82 -1.20
C THR A 68 5.61 1.85 -0.13
N VAL A 69 4.97 0.69 -0.04
CA VAL A 69 5.42 -0.38 0.85
C VAL A 69 6.83 -0.87 0.47
N ALA A 70 7.19 -0.83 -0.82
CA ALA A 70 8.54 -1.14 -1.29
C ALA A 70 9.58 -0.15 -0.74
N ASP A 71 9.23 1.14 -0.63
CA ASP A 71 10.13 2.16 -0.07
C ASP A 71 10.33 1.98 1.45
N ALA A 72 9.36 1.40 2.15
CA ALA A 72 9.45 1.09 3.57
C ALA A 72 10.27 -0.19 3.86
N ALA A 73 10.43 -1.08 2.88
CA ALA A 73 11.07 -2.38 3.07
C ALA A 73 12.53 -2.33 3.58
N PRO A 74 13.40 -1.42 3.08
CA PRO A 74 14.77 -1.28 3.58
C PRO A 74 14.84 -0.94 5.07
N LEU A 75 13.93 -0.08 5.56
CA LEU A 75 13.89 0.33 6.97
C LEU A 75 13.60 -0.86 7.90
N PHE A 76 12.82 -1.84 7.43
CA PHE A 76 12.64 -3.10 8.16
C PHE A 76 13.89 -4.00 8.05
N ALA A 77 14.59 -4.01 6.91
CA ALA A 77 15.82 -4.79 6.76
C ALA A 77 16.93 -4.31 7.73
N GLU A 78 16.95 -3.02 8.08
CA GLU A 78 17.86 -2.41 9.06
C GLU A 78 17.52 -2.76 10.53
N GLY A 79 16.46 -3.54 10.76
CA GLY A 79 16.10 -4.04 12.09
C GLY A 79 14.89 -3.36 12.72
N ALA A 80 14.28 -2.36 12.09
CA ALA A 80 13.04 -1.78 12.59
C ALA A 80 11.92 -2.83 12.61
N THR A 81 11.12 -2.86 13.67
CA THR A 81 9.91 -3.70 13.78
C THR A 81 8.64 -2.92 13.48
N THR A 82 8.70 -1.62 13.76
CA THR A 82 7.62 -0.64 13.61
C THR A 82 8.20 0.66 13.07
N LEU A 83 7.52 1.27 12.10
CA LEU A 83 7.86 2.59 11.55
C LEU A 83 6.77 3.59 11.90
N ALA A 84 7.16 4.81 12.28
CA ALA A 84 6.23 5.94 12.35
C ALA A 84 5.84 6.37 10.93
N VAL A 85 4.55 6.50 10.65
CA VAL A 85 4.06 7.02 9.38
C VAL A 85 3.77 8.50 9.54
N THR A 86 4.40 9.33 8.72
CA THR A 86 4.31 10.79 8.83
C THR A 86 3.60 11.45 7.65
N ASP A 87 2.86 12.53 7.94
CA ASP A 87 2.33 13.43 6.91
C ASP A 87 3.41 14.38 6.35
N GLU A 88 3.03 15.27 5.43
CA GLU A 88 3.94 16.28 4.86
C GLU A 88 4.45 17.30 5.88
N ALA A 89 3.74 17.48 6.99
CA ALA A 89 4.12 18.37 8.08
C ALA A 89 4.99 17.66 9.13
N GLY A 90 5.36 16.39 8.91
CA GLY A 90 6.16 15.59 9.82
C GLY A 90 5.38 15.06 11.03
N ARG A 91 4.05 15.17 11.05
CA ARG A 91 3.22 14.64 12.14
C ARG A 91 3.01 13.15 11.96
N VAL A 92 3.12 12.39 13.04
CA VAL A 92 2.81 10.96 13.03
C VAL A 92 1.30 10.76 12.89
N VAL A 93 0.89 10.13 11.80
CA VAL A 93 -0.52 9.81 11.48
C VAL A 93 -0.84 8.33 11.69
N GLY A 94 0.19 7.48 11.84
CA GLY A 94 0.02 6.05 12.03
C GLY A 94 1.32 5.34 12.33
N HIS A 95 1.24 4.03 12.58
CA HIS A 95 2.38 3.13 12.70
C HIS A 95 2.25 2.00 11.66
N LEU A 96 3.36 1.66 11.00
CA LEU A 96 3.43 0.53 10.09
C LEU A 96 4.24 -0.59 10.75
N HIS A 97 3.59 -1.73 11.03
CA HIS A 97 4.30 -2.91 11.52
C HIS A 97 4.75 -3.80 10.37
N ARG A 98 5.90 -4.47 10.55
CA ARG A 98 6.39 -5.45 9.57
C ARG A 98 5.35 -6.53 9.25
N GLY A 99 4.57 -6.95 10.24
CA GLY A 99 3.50 -7.95 10.08
C GLY A 99 2.38 -7.49 9.14
N ASP A 100 2.05 -6.19 9.13
CA ASP A 100 1.01 -5.64 8.24
C ASP A 100 1.49 -5.65 6.78
N VAL A 101 2.77 -5.33 6.55
CA VAL A 101 3.41 -5.42 5.23
C VAL A 101 3.37 -6.85 4.71
N VAL A 102 3.79 -7.81 5.54
CA VAL A 102 3.79 -9.24 5.15
C VAL A 102 2.37 -9.73 4.86
N ARG A 103 1.38 -9.36 5.70
CA ARG A 103 -0.02 -9.73 5.48
C ARG A 103 -0.56 -9.13 4.19
N LEU A 104 -0.18 -7.91 3.82
CA LEU A 104 -0.59 -7.29 2.57
C LEU A 104 0.01 -8.00 1.34
N MET A 105 1.24 -8.51 1.46
CA MET A 105 1.92 -9.22 0.37
C MET A 105 1.41 -10.66 0.20
N LEU A 106 1.10 -11.34 1.31
CA LEU A 106 0.62 -12.72 1.31
C LEU A 106 -0.92 -12.82 1.27
N GLY A 107 -1.62 -11.73 1.57
CA GLY A 107 -3.07 -11.62 1.52
C GLY A 107 -3.53 -11.28 0.11
N GLY A 108 -4.03 -12.29 -0.58
CA GLY A 108 -4.65 -12.24 -1.90
C GLY A 108 -5.54 -13.45 -2.09
#